data_AF-A0A7V6ILK6-F1
#
_entry.id   AF-A0A7V6ILK6-F1
#
_cell.length_a   1.000
_cell.length_b   1.000
_cell.length_c   1.000
_cell.angle_alpha   90.00
_cell.angle_beta   90.00
_cell.angle_gamma   90.00
#
_symmetry.space_group_name_H-M   'P 1'
#
loop_
_entity.id
_entity.type
_entity.pdbx_description
1 polymer ?
#
loop_
_entity_poly.entity_id
_entity_poly.type
_entity_poly.pdbx_seq_one_letter_code
_entity_poly.pdbx_strand_id
1 'polypeptide(L)'
;MKIRKELLIFLGILLSFPIFIDAQSYNMTFQGRRTVSGCGIIVYDNGGANGNYAANSRDTITITSNNPSRPYVQVRIQTGSEIHTSDTVFFYNAGTANPQYGVLMGNLNVPWWNSSNNIIIGDWTFRANSMNPDNGAVTIVLKSNGSAQASGLVIEVTCHEACQPINATFDRLNCDPPLVYDPADGYYYMNLCPDYVATLAVSSGADVYIDNNHMYNQSHATSTFTWHVGDLTFTGIGDSVYSSTFPAGRGQDVRLEIKDWKNCPSSNIDYIRIRVSDNPIRHIAPIPDVCSGQIIPGIIVGYDSTSMITLDTISNTQTSSLTFDSLMHLPDGPRCEDYGIPRCYDATVFFTDFPLGATLTSPNDLISVCFTMEHTYLGDITIDLICPNGQSVRMESQNGGG
;
A
#
# COMPACT_ATOMS: atom_id res chain seq x y z
N MET A 1 -43.99 42.43 22.65
CA MET A 1 -42.99 42.04 23.66
C MET A 1 -41.65 42.65 23.26
N LYS A 2 -41.22 43.76 23.88
CA LYS A 2 -39.95 44.45 23.55
C LYS A 2 -38.80 43.69 24.22
N ILE A 3 -38.12 42.81 23.49
CA ILE A 3 -36.88 42.18 23.94
C ILE A 3 -35.85 43.29 24.11
N ARG A 4 -35.31 43.45 25.32
CA ARG A 4 -34.29 44.47 25.62
C ARG A 4 -33.02 44.13 24.83
N LYS A 5 -32.46 45.11 24.12
CA LYS A 5 -31.21 44.97 23.34
C LYS A 5 -30.03 44.43 24.16
N GLU A 6 -30.03 44.66 25.47
CA GLU A 6 -29.03 44.11 26.40
C GLU A 6 -29.08 42.58 26.51
N LEU A 7 -30.26 41.97 26.35
CA LEU A 7 -30.43 40.51 26.39
C LEU A 7 -29.89 39.81 25.12
N LEU A 8 -29.92 40.52 23.97
CA LEU A 8 -29.39 40.03 22.69
C LEU A 8 -27.85 40.08 22.66
N ILE A 9 -27.24 41.08 23.31
CA ILE A 9 -25.78 41.19 23.41
C ILE A 9 -25.22 40.09 24.33
N PHE A 10 -25.91 39.79 25.44
CA PHE A 10 -25.50 38.71 26.35
C PHE A 10 -25.61 37.31 25.72
N LEU A 11 -26.63 37.07 24.87
CA LEU A 11 -26.80 35.82 24.14
C LEU A 11 -25.76 35.66 23.00
N GLY A 12 -25.38 36.77 22.35
CA GLY A 12 -24.36 36.77 21.30
C GLY A 12 -22.93 36.49 21.81
N ILE A 13 -22.61 36.93 23.04
CA ILE A 13 -21.30 36.67 23.66
C ILE A 13 -21.18 35.20 24.10
N LEU A 14 -22.25 34.59 24.59
CA LEU A 14 -22.27 33.16 24.97
C LEU A 14 -22.14 32.18 23.78
N LEU A 15 -22.51 32.61 22.57
CA LEU A 15 -22.41 31.83 21.34
C LEU A 15 -21.07 32.01 20.58
N SER A 16 -20.17 32.85 21.10
CA SER A 16 -18.89 33.19 20.46
C SER A 16 -17.66 32.50 21.07
N PHE A 17 -17.86 31.63 22.07
CA PHE A 17 -16.78 30.80 22.59
C PHE A 17 -16.54 29.62 21.64
N PRO A 18 -15.35 29.50 21.01
CA PRO A 18 -14.99 28.29 20.31
C PRO A 18 -15.01 27.13 21.30
N ILE A 19 -15.87 26.14 21.06
CA ILE A 19 -15.84 24.87 21.76
C ILE A 19 -14.59 24.15 21.25
N PHE A 20 -13.49 24.26 21.97
CA PHE A 20 -12.32 23.41 21.75
C PHE A 20 -12.71 21.99 22.18
N ILE A 21 -12.96 21.13 21.19
CA ILE A 21 -13.11 19.70 21.42
C ILE A 21 -11.69 19.13 21.47
N ASP A 22 -11.06 19.17 22.63
CA ASP A 22 -9.80 18.45 22.83
C ASP A 22 -10.06 16.95 22.81
N ALA A 23 -9.28 16.22 22.00
CA ALA A 23 -9.29 14.77 22.02
C ALA A 23 -8.93 14.27 23.42
N GLN A 24 -9.68 13.30 23.95
CA GLN A 24 -9.42 12.78 25.28
C GLN A 24 -8.08 12.05 25.31
N SER A 25 -7.21 12.39 26.26
CA SER A 25 -5.89 11.78 26.40
C SER A 25 -5.77 10.87 27.62
N TYR A 26 -5.00 9.79 27.48
CA TYR A 26 -4.72 8.84 28.55
C TYR A 26 -3.22 8.52 28.63
N ASN A 27 -2.67 8.52 29.84
CA ASN A 27 -1.29 8.08 30.05
C ASN A 27 -1.27 6.60 30.48
N MET A 28 -0.22 5.90 30.08
CA MET A 28 0.13 4.59 30.63
C MET A 28 0.47 4.71 32.13
N THR A 29 0.14 3.68 32.91
CA THR A 29 0.43 3.66 34.35
C THR A 29 1.83 3.11 34.60
N PHE A 30 2.67 3.86 35.33
CA PHE A 30 4.01 3.41 35.73
C PHE A 30 3.93 2.08 36.51
N GLN A 31 4.70 1.08 36.05
CA GLN A 31 4.71 -0.30 36.53
C GLN A 31 3.31 -0.90 36.68
N GLY A 32 2.38 -0.48 35.83
CA GLY A 32 0.98 -0.77 35.96
C GLY A 32 0.33 -1.27 34.67
N ARG A 33 -0.93 -1.66 34.82
CA ARG A 33 -1.81 -2.00 33.70
C ARG A 33 -3.00 -1.07 33.73
N ARG A 34 -3.37 -0.55 32.56
CA ARG A 34 -4.54 0.29 32.39
C ARG A 34 -5.39 -0.25 31.25
N THR A 35 -6.70 -0.30 31.42
CA THR A 35 -7.63 -0.51 30.31
C THR A 35 -8.37 0.79 30.06
N VAL A 36 -8.41 1.21 28.81
CA VAL A 36 -9.17 2.39 28.36
C VAL A 36 -10.14 1.95 27.27
N SER A 37 -11.31 2.59 27.24
CA SER A 37 -12.32 2.33 26.23
C SER A 37 -12.70 3.64 25.56
N GLY A 38 -12.52 3.73 24.24
CA GLY A 38 -12.77 4.95 23.49
C GLY A 38 -12.06 5.00 22.15
N CYS A 39 -12.56 5.88 21.29
CA CYS A 39 -12.08 6.11 19.93
C CYS A 39 -11.86 7.61 19.75
N GLY A 40 -10.92 8.01 18.89
CA GLY A 40 -10.49 9.41 18.78
C GLY A 40 -9.75 9.90 20.03
N ILE A 41 -9.04 8.98 20.69
CA ILE A 41 -8.27 9.27 21.91
C ILE A 41 -6.78 9.26 21.61
N ILE A 42 -6.01 10.02 22.40
CA ILE A 42 -4.55 9.97 22.37
C ILE A 42 -4.05 9.20 23.59
N VAL A 43 -3.11 8.30 23.38
CA VAL A 43 -2.44 7.56 24.45
C VAL A 43 -0.98 7.98 24.51
N TYR A 44 -0.55 8.42 25.69
CA TYR A 44 0.84 8.70 26.01
C TYR A 44 1.44 7.60 26.89
N ASP A 45 2.76 7.51 26.94
CA ASP A 45 3.44 6.73 27.97
C ASP A 45 3.27 7.35 29.38
N ASN A 46 4.01 6.85 30.35
CA ASN A 46 3.89 7.26 31.75
C ASN A 46 4.53 8.64 32.06
N GLY A 47 5.35 9.19 31.16
CA GLY A 47 5.88 10.56 31.18
C GLY A 47 4.88 11.61 30.67
N GLY A 48 3.85 11.18 29.93
CA GLY A 48 2.80 12.03 29.38
C GLY A 48 3.27 12.88 28.19
N ALA A 49 2.44 13.84 27.77
CA ALA A 49 2.65 14.58 26.51
C ALA A 49 3.94 15.43 26.43
N ASN A 50 4.53 15.80 27.57
CA ASN A 50 5.65 16.75 27.64
C ASN A 50 6.87 16.19 28.37
N GLY A 51 6.87 14.90 28.71
CA GLY A 51 7.91 14.29 29.53
C GLY A 51 8.35 12.95 28.94
N ASN A 52 9.63 12.61 29.13
CA ASN A 52 10.15 11.31 28.76
C ASN A 52 9.52 10.22 29.63
N TYR A 53 9.42 9.00 29.08
CA TYR A 53 8.99 7.83 29.84
C TYR A 53 9.96 7.53 31.00
N ALA A 54 9.46 6.91 32.07
CA ALA A 54 10.31 6.62 33.23
C ALA A 54 11.24 5.42 33.00
N ALA A 55 12.38 5.43 33.69
CA ALA A 55 13.31 4.30 33.76
C ALA A 55 12.71 3.10 34.50
N ASN A 56 13.19 1.88 34.19
CA ASN A 56 12.84 0.63 34.85
C ASN A 56 11.33 0.38 34.93
N SER A 57 10.60 0.74 33.87
CA SER A 57 9.15 0.62 33.79
C SER A 57 8.75 -0.56 32.91
N ARG A 58 7.61 -1.14 33.27
CA ARG A 58 6.89 -2.09 32.42
C ARG A 58 5.44 -1.69 32.46
N ASP A 59 5.08 -0.83 31.53
CA ASP A 59 3.80 -0.16 31.52
C ASP A 59 2.95 -0.84 30.46
N THR A 60 1.69 -1.15 30.80
CA THR A 60 0.77 -1.83 29.88
C THR A 60 -0.50 -1.02 29.76
N ILE A 61 -0.95 -0.82 28.52
CA ILE A 61 -2.26 -0.27 28.24
C ILE A 61 -3.01 -1.15 27.25
N THR A 62 -4.25 -1.49 27.61
CA THR A 62 -5.19 -2.19 26.73
C THR A 62 -6.26 -1.20 26.31
N ILE A 63 -6.51 -1.13 25.02
CA ILE A 63 -7.44 -0.19 24.40
C ILE A 63 -8.57 -1.00 23.79
N THR A 64 -9.80 -0.66 24.13
CA THR A 64 -11.01 -1.25 23.57
C THR A 64 -11.88 -0.18 22.91
N SER A 65 -12.70 -0.58 21.95
CA SER A 65 -13.75 0.30 21.44
C SER A 65 -14.93 0.35 22.41
N ASN A 66 -15.52 1.52 22.58
CA ASN A 66 -16.81 1.69 23.25
C ASN A 66 -18.00 1.70 22.27
N ASN A 67 -17.73 1.53 20.96
CA ASN A 67 -18.73 1.53 19.91
C ASN A 67 -18.97 0.09 19.39
N PRO A 68 -20.14 -0.50 19.62
CA PRO A 68 -20.42 -1.88 19.20
C PRO A 68 -20.45 -2.05 17.67
N SER A 69 -20.75 -1.00 16.90
CA SER A 69 -20.70 -1.03 15.44
C SER A 69 -19.27 -0.91 14.89
N ARG A 70 -18.34 -0.41 15.71
CA ARG A 70 -16.92 -0.26 15.36
C ARG A 70 -16.03 -0.90 16.43
N PRO A 71 -16.06 -2.22 16.61
CA PRO A 71 -15.39 -2.86 17.75
C PRO A 71 -13.86 -2.88 17.63
N TYR A 72 -13.31 -2.64 16.43
CA TYR A 72 -11.89 -2.84 16.14
C TYR A 72 -11.05 -1.59 16.34
N VAL A 73 -10.09 -1.68 17.25
CA VAL A 73 -9.13 -0.60 17.52
C VAL A 73 -8.06 -0.57 16.43
N GLN A 74 -7.82 0.61 15.89
CA GLN A 74 -6.65 0.94 15.08
C GLN A 74 -5.81 1.96 15.83
N VAL A 75 -4.52 1.69 15.91
CA VAL A 75 -3.51 2.54 16.52
C VAL A 75 -2.60 3.11 15.45
N ARG A 76 -2.23 4.37 15.59
CA ARG A 76 -1.24 5.06 14.76
C ARG A 76 -0.18 5.67 15.66
N ILE A 77 1.08 5.41 15.38
CA ILE A 77 2.19 6.04 16.09
C ILE A 77 2.39 7.42 15.49
N GLN A 78 2.15 8.47 16.27
CA GLN A 78 2.26 9.85 15.81
C GLN A 78 3.70 10.38 15.89
N THR A 79 3.96 11.41 15.09
CA THR A 79 5.18 12.22 15.14
C THR A 79 5.45 12.71 16.56
N GLY A 80 6.72 12.63 16.99
CA GLY A 80 7.13 12.93 18.36
C GLY A 80 7.29 11.70 19.26
N SER A 81 6.88 10.51 18.79
CA SER A 81 7.19 9.26 19.47
C SER A 81 8.65 8.85 19.24
N GLU A 82 9.39 8.56 20.30
CA GLU A 82 10.77 8.08 20.24
C GLU A 82 11.03 7.12 21.41
N ILE A 83 11.54 5.94 21.11
CA ILE A 83 11.90 4.93 22.11
C ILE A 83 13.38 4.64 21.97
N HIS A 84 14.14 4.88 23.04
CA HIS A 84 15.58 4.69 23.03
C HIS A 84 15.95 3.26 22.61
N THR A 85 17.07 3.09 21.91
CA THR A 85 17.50 1.82 21.30
C THR A 85 17.68 0.67 22.28
N SER A 86 17.80 0.97 23.58
CA SER A 86 17.93 -0.01 24.66
C SER A 86 16.60 -0.46 25.28
N ASP A 87 15.51 0.20 24.92
CA ASP A 87 14.16 -0.06 25.41
C ASP A 87 13.29 -0.65 24.31
N THR A 88 12.08 -1.08 24.64
CA THR A 88 11.22 -1.79 23.68
C THR A 88 9.74 -1.52 23.91
N VAL A 89 9.01 -1.39 22.81
CA VAL A 89 7.55 -1.36 22.80
C VAL A 89 7.02 -2.57 22.05
N PHE A 90 6.00 -3.24 22.60
CA PHE A 90 5.34 -4.39 22.01
C PHE A 90 3.86 -4.05 21.78
N PHE A 91 3.33 -4.43 20.62
CA PHE A 91 1.90 -4.38 20.32
C PHE A 91 1.35 -5.79 20.21
N TYR A 92 0.13 -5.99 20.69
CA TYR A 92 -0.56 -7.25 20.66
C TYR A 92 -1.96 -7.07 20.06
N ASN A 93 -2.30 -7.94 19.12
CA ASN A 93 -3.63 -8.08 18.54
C ASN A 93 -4.56 -8.84 19.49
N ALA A 94 -4.64 -8.39 20.74
CA ALA A 94 -5.44 -9.00 21.79
C ALA A 94 -5.67 -8.00 22.93
N GLY A 95 -6.64 -8.29 23.78
CA GLY A 95 -6.92 -7.59 25.03
C GLY A 95 -5.89 -7.90 26.12
N THR A 96 -4.90 -8.74 25.84
CA THR A 96 -3.81 -9.08 26.75
C THR A 96 -2.45 -9.09 26.05
N ALA A 97 -1.37 -8.94 26.82
CA ALA A 97 0.01 -9.02 26.33
C ALA A 97 0.45 -10.47 26.07
N ASN A 98 -0.27 -11.19 25.20
CA ASN A 98 0.01 -12.58 24.84
C ASN A 98 0.94 -12.65 23.61
N PRO A 99 2.16 -13.20 23.74
CA PRO A 99 3.13 -13.31 22.63
C PRO A 99 2.61 -14.03 21.38
N GLN A 100 1.62 -14.92 21.49
CA GLN A 100 1.00 -15.58 20.32
C GLN A 100 0.35 -14.58 19.36
N TYR A 101 -0.13 -13.45 19.88
CA TYR A 101 -0.78 -12.38 19.11
C TYR A 101 0.10 -11.14 18.97
N GLY A 102 1.42 -11.30 19.10
CA GLY A 102 2.38 -10.21 18.93
C GLY A 102 2.38 -9.67 17.48
N VAL A 103 2.37 -8.35 17.35
CA VAL A 103 2.42 -7.66 16.05
C VAL A 103 3.87 -7.48 15.65
N LEU A 104 4.24 -7.94 14.45
CA LEU A 104 5.56 -7.69 13.87
C LEU A 104 5.62 -6.28 13.28
N MET A 105 6.76 -5.61 13.46
CA MET A 105 6.93 -4.21 13.08
C MET A 105 8.37 -3.87 12.72
N GLY A 106 8.53 -2.71 12.09
CA GLY A 106 9.80 -2.16 11.62
C GLY A 106 10.41 -2.96 10.47
N ASN A 107 11.55 -2.48 10.00
CA ASN A 107 12.29 -3.11 8.90
C ASN A 107 12.82 -4.52 9.24
N LEU A 108 13.02 -4.83 10.52
CA LEU A 108 13.48 -6.15 10.96
C LEU A 108 12.34 -7.19 11.04
N ASN A 109 11.07 -6.77 10.92
CA ASN A 109 9.89 -7.64 11.03
C ASN A 109 9.88 -8.48 12.33
N VAL A 110 10.13 -7.81 13.46
CA VAL A 110 10.23 -8.41 14.81
C VAL A 110 9.10 -7.89 15.72
N PRO A 111 8.75 -8.57 16.82
CA PRO A 111 7.58 -8.20 17.64
C PRO A 111 7.80 -7.00 18.58
N TRP A 112 8.79 -6.15 18.30
CA TRP A 112 9.13 -4.99 19.13
C TRP A 112 9.55 -3.80 18.26
N TRP A 113 9.34 -2.59 18.79
CA TRP A 113 9.79 -1.35 18.19
C TRP A 113 10.65 -0.52 19.15
N ASN A 114 11.69 0.09 18.58
CA ASN A 114 12.49 1.19 19.15
C ASN A 114 13.27 1.90 18.02
N SER A 115 14.08 2.90 18.34
CA SER A 115 14.86 3.66 17.36
C SER A 115 15.90 2.85 16.55
N SER A 116 16.14 1.57 16.88
CA SER A 116 17.01 0.67 16.08
C SER A 116 16.25 -0.19 15.06
N ASN A 117 14.93 -0.32 15.20
CA ASN A 117 14.06 -1.06 14.28
C ASN A 117 13.03 -0.10 13.68
N ASN A 118 13.48 0.72 12.73
CA ASN A 118 12.74 1.93 12.36
C ASN A 118 11.41 1.62 11.64
N ILE A 119 10.41 2.48 11.88
CA ILE A 119 9.13 2.55 11.17
C ILE A 119 8.97 3.97 10.61
N ILE A 120 8.14 4.14 9.59
CA ILE A 120 7.78 5.50 9.14
C ILE A 120 6.77 6.07 10.15
N ILE A 121 7.27 6.88 11.09
CA ILE A 121 6.45 7.51 12.13
C ILE A 121 5.46 8.47 11.48
N GLY A 122 4.21 8.46 11.95
CA GLY A 122 3.13 9.20 11.31
C GLY A 122 2.43 8.40 10.23
N ASP A 123 3.03 7.40 9.60
CA ASP A 123 2.34 6.57 8.59
C ASP A 123 2.08 5.15 9.07
N TRP A 124 2.88 4.66 10.01
CA TRP A 124 2.66 3.33 10.57
C TRP A 124 1.35 3.27 11.36
N THR A 125 0.51 2.33 10.95
CA THR A 125 -0.74 1.99 11.64
C THR A 125 -0.82 0.50 11.86
N PHE A 126 -1.46 0.11 12.96
CA PHE A 126 -1.88 -1.27 13.19
C PHE A 126 -3.36 -1.28 13.51
N ARG A 127 -4.12 -2.10 12.79
CA ARG A 127 -5.53 -2.33 13.05
C ARG A 127 -5.70 -3.75 13.56
N ALA A 128 -6.41 -3.91 14.66
CA ALA A 128 -6.83 -5.23 15.11
C ALA A 128 -7.56 -5.95 13.97
N ASN A 129 -7.29 -7.24 13.79
CA ASN A 129 -7.81 -8.01 12.66
C ASN A 129 -8.69 -9.18 13.14
N SER A 130 -9.25 -9.94 12.21
CA SER A 130 -10.10 -11.12 12.47
C SER A 130 -9.52 -12.12 13.47
N MET A 131 -8.18 -12.27 13.55
CA MET A 131 -7.50 -13.17 14.47
C MET A 131 -7.48 -12.68 15.93
N ASN A 132 -8.00 -11.48 16.19
CA ASN A 132 -8.07 -10.92 17.52
C ASN A 132 -9.08 -11.68 18.40
N PRO A 133 -8.66 -12.30 19.51
CA PRO A 133 -9.57 -13.09 20.34
C PRO A 133 -10.48 -12.26 21.25
N ASP A 134 -10.21 -10.95 21.40
CA ASP A 134 -10.80 -10.09 22.42
C ASP A 134 -11.59 -8.92 21.79
N ASN A 135 -12.39 -9.21 20.76
CA ASN A 135 -13.30 -8.27 20.12
C ASN A 135 -12.61 -6.97 19.65
N GLY A 136 -11.45 -7.10 18.99
CA GLY A 136 -10.76 -5.99 18.36
C GLY A 136 -9.93 -5.12 19.31
N ALA A 137 -9.67 -5.58 20.53
CA ALA A 137 -8.83 -4.87 21.50
C ALA A 137 -7.34 -4.88 21.12
N VAL A 138 -6.62 -3.81 21.41
CA VAL A 138 -5.16 -3.73 21.20
C VAL A 138 -4.47 -3.50 22.54
N THR A 139 -3.44 -4.30 22.82
CA THR A 139 -2.61 -4.12 24.02
C THR A 139 -1.22 -3.65 23.63
N ILE A 140 -0.73 -2.62 24.32
CA ILE A 140 0.60 -2.02 24.12
C ILE A 140 1.37 -2.18 25.42
N VAL A 141 2.62 -2.64 25.33
CA VAL A 141 3.53 -2.77 26.46
C VAL A 141 4.80 -2.00 26.17
N LEU A 142 5.08 -0.96 26.97
CA LEU A 142 6.37 -0.28 27.00
C LEU A 142 7.23 -0.92 28.09
N LYS A 143 8.45 -1.30 27.73
CA LYS A 143 9.45 -1.82 28.66
C LYS A 143 10.72 -0.97 28.55
N SER A 144 10.99 -0.20 29.60
CA SER A 144 12.23 0.56 29.75
C SER A 144 13.18 -0.11 30.73
N ASN A 145 14.47 0.04 30.48
CA ASN A 145 15.54 -0.36 31.38
C ASN A 145 15.97 0.81 32.28
N GLY A 146 17.06 0.65 33.03
CA GLY A 146 17.58 1.68 33.93
C GLY A 146 18.48 2.75 33.27
N SER A 147 18.67 2.68 31.96
CA SER A 147 19.46 3.58 31.12
C SER A 147 18.56 4.57 30.37
N ALA A 148 19.18 5.52 29.65
CA ALA A 148 18.60 6.64 28.91
C ALA A 148 17.17 6.45 28.38
N GLN A 149 16.34 7.48 28.55
CA GLN A 149 14.96 7.54 28.05
C GLN A 149 14.81 8.62 26.99
N ALA A 150 13.90 8.39 26.05
CA ALA A 150 13.54 9.33 24.98
C ALA A 150 12.13 9.90 25.19
N SER A 151 11.60 10.63 24.21
CA SER A 151 10.32 11.34 24.32
C SER A 151 9.09 10.44 24.51
N GLY A 152 9.19 9.14 24.19
CA GLY A 152 8.19 8.15 24.52
C GLY A 152 7.16 7.86 23.43
N LEU A 153 5.90 7.65 23.84
CA LEU A 153 4.82 7.22 22.97
C LEU A 153 3.78 8.31 22.81
N VAL A 154 3.38 8.57 21.57
CA VAL A 154 2.17 9.30 21.22
C VAL A 154 1.37 8.44 20.25
N ILE A 155 0.31 7.81 20.75
CA ILE A 155 -0.53 6.89 19.98
C ILE A 155 -1.89 7.50 19.75
N GLU A 156 -2.25 7.68 18.49
CA GLU A 156 -3.61 8.02 18.10
C GLU A 156 -4.44 6.75 17.93
N VAL A 157 -5.61 6.74 18.56
CA VAL A 157 -6.53 5.59 18.55
C VAL A 157 -7.77 5.95 17.76
N THR A 158 -8.08 5.15 16.75
CA THR A 158 -9.35 5.18 16.02
C THR A 158 -10.05 3.83 16.14
N CYS A 159 -11.35 3.78 15.89
CA CYS A 159 -12.08 2.53 15.87
C CYS A 159 -12.81 2.37 14.55
N HIS A 160 -12.84 1.13 14.08
CA HIS A 160 -13.39 0.75 12.79
C HIS A 160 -14.32 -0.43 12.91
N GLU A 161 -15.11 -0.66 11.86
CA GLU A 161 -15.92 -1.86 11.76
C GLU A 161 -15.03 -3.12 11.74
N ALA A 162 -15.63 -4.28 11.92
CA ALA A 162 -14.95 -5.54 11.67
C ALA A 162 -14.45 -5.61 10.23
N CYS A 163 -13.18 -6.01 10.03
CA CYS A 163 -12.67 -6.40 8.73
C CYS A 163 -11.99 -7.77 8.80
N GLN A 164 -12.44 -8.67 7.93
CA GLN A 164 -11.79 -9.94 7.65
C GLN A 164 -10.82 -9.78 6.47
N PRO A 165 -9.61 -10.35 6.53
CA PRO A 165 -8.66 -10.36 5.43
C PRO A 165 -9.26 -10.92 4.14
N ILE A 166 -8.91 -10.32 3.01
CA ILE A 166 -9.25 -10.78 1.68
C ILE A 166 -7.95 -10.97 0.91
N ASN A 167 -7.72 -12.17 0.40
CA ASN A 167 -6.57 -12.50 -0.42
C ASN A 167 -6.97 -12.47 -1.90
N ALA A 168 -6.86 -11.31 -2.54
CA ALA A 168 -7.21 -11.15 -3.96
C ALA A 168 -6.30 -12.03 -4.81
N THR A 169 -6.87 -12.98 -5.56
CA THR A 169 -6.09 -13.95 -6.34
C THR A 169 -6.81 -14.29 -7.64
N PHE A 170 -6.12 -14.24 -8.78
CA PHE A 170 -6.61 -14.73 -10.07
C PHE A 170 -6.70 -16.26 -10.06
N ASP A 171 -7.76 -16.80 -10.65
CA ASP A 171 -7.90 -18.23 -10.89
C ASP A 171 -7.02 -18.65 -12.08
N ARG A 172 -5.93 -19.36 -11.79
CA ARG A 172 -4.93 -19.70 -12.81
C ARG A 172 -5.44 -20.73 -13.82
N LEU A 173 -6.50 -21.47 -13.48
CA LEU A 173 -7.07 -22.53 -14.31
C LEU A 173 -8.35 -22.11 -15.03
N ASN A 174 -9.18 -21.28 -14.39
CA ASN A 174 -10.45 -20.83 -14.97
C ASN A 174 -10.34 -19.51 -15.74
N CYS A 175 -9.18 -18.86 -15.76
CA CYS A 175 -8.87 -17.88 -16.79
C CYS A 175 -8.81 -18.57 -18.17
N ASP A 176 -9.31 -17.90 -19.20
CA ASP A 176 -9.29 -18.40 -20.58
C ASP A 176 -8.67 -17.36 -21.54
N PRO A 177 -7.54 -17.68 -22.20
CA PRO A 177 -6.78 -18.91 -22.04
C PRO A 177 -6.11 -19.00 -20.66
N PRO A 178 -5.73 -20.21 -20.20
CA PRO A 178 -5.06 -20.40 -18.93
C PRO A 178 -3.79 -19.56 -18.79
N LEU A 179 -3.51 -19.12 -17.57
CA LEU A 179 -2.34 -18.31 -17.28
C LEU A 179 -1.07 -19.16 -17.28
N VAL A 180 -0.01 -18.64 -17.90
CA VAL A 180 1.30 -19.30 -18.01
C VAL A 180 2.31 -18.53 -17.17
N TYR A 181 2.97 -19.21 -16.23
CA TYR A 181 4.05 -18.61 -15.44
C TYR A 181 5.34 -18.56 -16.26
N ASP A 182 5.99 -17.39 -16.30
CA ASP A 182 7.33 -17.22 -16.86
C ASP A 182 8.36 -17.07 -15.73
N PRO A 183 9.25 -18.05 -15.52
CA PRO A 183 10.25 -17.97 -14.46
C PRO A 183 11.37 -16.96 -14.75
N ALA A 184 11.50 -16.46 -15.98
CA ALA A 184 12.55 -15.51 -16.32
C ALA A 184 12.35 -14.14 -15.67
N ASP A 185 11.09 -13.73 -15.50
CA ASP A 185 10.72 -12.46 -14.88
C ASP A 185 9.77 -12.61 -13.68
N GLY A 186 9.26 -13.82 -13.42
CA GLY A 186 8.42 -14.12 -12.27
C GLY A 186 6.96 -13.72 -12.41
N TYR A 187 6.49 -13.40 -13.62
CA TYR A 187 5.11 -13.00 -13.87
C TYR A 187 4.27 -14.11 -14.49
N TYR A 188 2.96 -14.00 -14.32
CA TYR A 188 1.99 -14.81 -15.05
C TYR A 188 1.50 -14.06 -16.28
N TYR A 189 1.46 -14.78 -17.40
CA TYR A 189 1.08 -14.27 -18.70
C TYR A 189 -0.20 -14.91 -19.22
N MET A 190 -1.06 -14.10 -19.81
CA MET A 190 -2.12 -14.55 -20.70
C MET A 190 -1.72 -14.24 -22.15
N ASN A 191 -1.59 -15.29 -22.96
CA ASN A 191 -1.13 -15.18 -24.34
C ASN A 191 -2.34 -15.20 -25.27
N LEU A 192 -2.56 -14.12 -26.00
CA LEU A 192 -3.75 -13.95 -26.84
C LEU A 192 -3.38 -13.82 -28.31
N CYS A 193 -4.25 -14.34 -29.16
CA CYS A 193 -4.36 -13.91 -30.55
C CYS A 193 -5.24 -12.65 -30.62
N PRO A 194 -5.16 -11.85 -31.71
CA PRO A 194 -6.04 -10.71 -31.90
C PRO A 194 -7.51 -11.18 -31.92
N ASP A 195 -8.40 -10.34 -31.41
CA ASP A 195 -9.84 -10.59 -31.33
C ASP A 195 -10.27 -11.80 -30.49
N TYR A 196 -9.33 -12.50 -29.83
CA TYR A 196 -9.67 -13.52 -28.85
C TYR A 196 -10.37 -12.86 -27.66
N VAL A 197 -11.54 -13.38 -27.28
CA VAL A 197 -12.27 -12.92 -26.09
C VAL A 197 -11.63 -13.59 -24.88
N ALA A 198 -10.73 -12.87 -24.23
CA ALA A 198 -10.10 -13.33 -23.02
C ALA A 198 -11.06 -13.23 -21.84
N THR A 199 -11.00 -14.21 -20.95
CA THR A 199 -11.77 -14.25 -19.69
C THR A 199 -10.82 -14.35 -18.52
N LEU A 200 -10.91 -13.36 -17.63
CA LEU A 200 -10.24 -13.31 -16.34
C LEU A 200 -11.20 -13.76 -15.26
N ALA A 201 -10.77 -14.65 -14.39
CA ALA A 201 -11.57 -15.16 -13.29
C ALA A 201 -10.83 -14.98 -11.97
N VAL A 202 -11.57 -14.70 -10.90
CA VAL A 202 -11.06 -14.73 -9.52
C VAL A 202 -11.10 -16.15 -8.98
N SER A 203 -10.09 -16.54 -8.19
CA SER A 203 -10.01 -17.85 -7.53
C SER A 203 -11.22 -18.13 -6.65
N SER A 204 -11.39 -19.38 -6.24
CA SER A 204 -12.53 -19.80 -5.42
C SER A 204 -12.68 -18.95 -4.14
N GLY A 205 -13.91 -18.81 -3.66
CA GLY A 205 -14.18 -18.03 -2.45
C GLY A 205 -13.45 -18.55 -1.20
N ALA A 206 -13.07 -19.83 -1.16
CA ALA A 206 -12.29 -20.39 -0.05
C ALA A 206 -10.83 -19.89 -0.05
N ASP A 207 -10.25 -19.65 -1.23
CA ASP A 207 -8.89 -19.13 -1.36
C ASP A 207 -8.84 -17.61 -1.15
N VAL A 208 -9.92 -16.92 -1.53
CA VAL A 208 -10.04 -15.45 -1.43
C VAL A 208 -10.44 -15.01 -0.01
N TYR A 209 -11.39 -15.71 0.63
CA TYR A 209 -11.93 -15.36 1.93
C TYR A 209 -11.53 -16.39 2.99
N ILE A 210 -10.25 -16.40 3.36
CA ILE A 210 -9.68 -17.42 4.26
C ILE A 210 -10.35 -17.45 5.65
N ASP A 211 -10.80 -16.29 6.13
CA ASP A 211 -11.47 -16.14 7.43
C ASP A 211 -13.00 -15.99 7.29
N ASN A 212 -13.58 -16.48 6.18
CA ASN A 212 -15.01 -16.32 5.92
C ASN A 212 -15.86 -16.85 7.08
N ASN A 213 -16.93 -16.12 7.44
CA ASN A 213 -17.84 -16.39 8.54
C ASN A 213 -17.20 -16.39 9.94
N HIS A 214 -15.95 -15.97 10.09
CA HIS A 214 -15.36 -15.80 11.42
C HIS A 214 -16.03 -14.66 12.19
N MET A 215 -16.36 -13.57 11.49
CA MET A 215 -17.02 -12.37 12.01
C MET A 215 -18.25 -11.97 11.21
N TYR A 216 -18.17 -12.06 9.89
CA TYR A 216 -19.27 -11.85 8.96
C TYR A 216 -19.06 -12.68 7.71
N ASN A 217 -20.15 -12.93 7.00
CA ASN A 217 -20.12 -13.68 5.75
C ASN A 217 -19.48 -12.83 4.63
N GLN A 218 -18.48 -13.37 3.96
CA GLN A 218 -17.86 -12.87 2.75
C GLN A 218 -18.16 -13.83 1.60
N SER A 219 -18.38 -13.29 0.41
CA SER A 219 -18.63 -14.09 -0.79
C SER A 219 -18.32 -13.26 -2.02
N HIS A 220 -18.10 -13.90 -3.17
CA HIS A 220 -18.02 -13.17 -4.45
C HIS A 220 -19.29 -12.35 -4.68
N ALA A 221 -20.47 -12.96 -4.51
CA ALA A 221 -21.76 -12.30 -4.78
C ALA A 221 -21.99 -10.99 -3.99
N THR A 222 -21.34 -10.82 -2.84
CA THR A 222 -21.48 -9.63 -1.99
C THR A 222 -20.28 -8.71 -2.04
N SER A 223 -19.19 -9.12 -2.68
CA SER A 223 -17.95 -8.33 -2.75
C SER A 223 -17.89 -7.52 -4.04
N THR A 224 -17.27 -6.36 -3.96
CA THR A 224 -16.95 -5.48 -5.08
C THR A 224 -15.58 -5.85 -5.64
N PHE A 225 -15.54 -6.13 -6.94
CA PHE A 225 -14.31 -6.40 -7.68
C PHE A 225 -13.96 -5.18 -8.50
N THR A 226 -12.70 -4.78 -8.45
CA THR A 226 -12.15 -3.72 -9.30
C THR A 226 -11.02 -4.31 -10.14
N TRP A 227 -11.28 -4.41 -11.43
CA TRP A 227 -10.33 -4.84 -12.44
C TRP A 227 -9.68 -3.60 -13.04
N HIS A 228 -8.36 -3.48 -12.92
CA HIS A 228 -7.63 -2.47 -13.67
C HIS A 228 -6.90 -3.15 -14.81
N VAL A 229 -7.12 -2.63 -16.01
CA VAL A 229 -6.65 -3.19 -17.28
C VAL A 229 -5.94 -2.06 -18.02
N GLY A 230 -4.62 -2.01 -17.90
CA GLY A 230 -3.85 -0.81 -18.23
C GLY A 230 -4.38 0.42 -17.47
N ASP A 231 -4.74 1.47 -18.22
CA ASP A 231 -5.28 2.72 -17.66
C ASP A 231 -6.79 2.66 -17.38
N LEU A 232 -7.47 1.58 -17.81
CA LEU A 232 -8.91 1.43 -17.65
C LEU A 232 -9.22 0.74 -16.33
N THR A 233 -10.34 1.15 -15.70
CA THR A 233 -10.82 0.55 -14.46
C THR A 233 -12.28 0.15 -14.60
N PHE A 234 -12.60 -1.08 -14.21
CA PHE A 234 -13.94 -1.65 -14.23
C PHE A 234 -14.29 -2.15 -12.83
N THR A 235 -15.42 -1.70 -12.28
CA THR A 235 -15.84 -2.01 -10.91
C THR A 235 -17.26 -2.52 -10.89
N GLY A 236 -17.51 -3.61 -10.15
CA GLY A 236 -18.86 -4.13 -9.94
C GLY A 236 -18.98 -5.12 -8.78
N ILE A 237 -20.20 -5.28 -8.27
CA ILE A 237 -20.50 -6.19 -7.15
C ILE A 237 -20.83 -7.56 -7.73
N GLY A 238 -20.16 -8.61 -7.25
CA GLY A 238 -20.34 -9.97 -7.77
C GLY A 238 -19.61 -10.25 -9.09
N ASP A 239 -18.96 -9.23 -9.67
CA ASP A 239 -18.24 -9.32 -10.94
C ASP A 239 -16.86 -9.98 -10.79
N SER A 240 -16.87 -11.22 -10.29
CA SER A 240 -15.68 -12.05 -10.11
C SER A 240 -15.13 -12.63 -11.42
N VAL A 241 -15.69 -12.23 -12.56
CA VAL A 241 -15.26 -12.61 -13.91
C VAL A 241 -15.30 -11.37 -14.78
N TYR A 242 -14.24 -11.14 -15.56
CA TYR A 242 -14.13 -10.06 -16.53
C TYR A 242 -13.75 -10.64 -17.89
N SER A 243 -14.49 -10.28 -18.94
CA SER A 243 -14.18 -10.71 -20.31
C SER A 243 -14.03 -9.52 -21.25
N SER A 244 -12.98 -9.51 -22.06
CA SER A 244 -12.72 -8.48 -23.06
C SER A 244 -11.85 -9.00 -24.20
N THR A 245 -11.91 -8.32 -25.34
CA THR A 245 -10.88 -8.45 -26.39
C THR A 245 -9.75 -7.46 -26.14
N PHE A 246 -8.57 -7.80 -26.66
CA PHE A 246 -7.36 -7.02 -26.51
C PHE A 246 -6.73 -6.77 -27.89
N PRO A 247 -6.32 -5.52 -28.20
CA PRO A 247 -5.74 -5.20 -29.51
C PRO A 247 -4.34 -5.80 -29.66
N ALA A 248 -4.01 -6.21 -30.88
CA ALA A 248 -2.67 -6.69 -31.23
C ALA A 248 -1.59 -5.62 -31.00
N GLY A 249 -0.36 -6.08 -30.75
CA GLY A 249 0.81 -5.21 -30.62
C GLY A 249 0.90 -4.46 -29.29
N ARG A 250 -0.03 -4.69 -28.36
CA ARG A 250 -0.02 -4.08 -27.02
C ARG A 250 0.05 -5.15 -25.94
N GLY A 251 1.01 -4.99 -25.03
CA GLY A 251 0.93 -5.61 -23.71
C GLY A 251 -0.08 -4.86 -22.85
N GLN A 252 -0.73 -5.54 -21.91
CA GLN A 252 -1.52 -4.86 -20.89
C GLN A 252 -1.31 -5.52 -19.54
N ASP A 253 -1.16 -4.68 -18.53
CA ASP A 253 -1.09 -5.09 -17.15
C ASP A 253 -2.48 -5.19 -16.58
N VAL A 254 -2.75 -6.26 -15.84
CA VAL A 254 -4.01 -6.44 -15.17
C VAL A 254 -3.78 -6.65 -13.69
N ARG A 255 -4.41 -5.82 -12.87
CA ARG A 255 -4.45 -5.97 -11.41
C ARG A 255 -5.89 -6.13 -10.92
N LEU A 256 -6.01 -6.88 -9.83
CA LEU A 256 -7.27 -7.16 -9.16
C LEU A 256 -7.27 -6.57 -7.75
N GLU A 257 -8.23 -5.71 -7.47
CA GLU A 257 -8.56 -5.25 -6.12
C GLU A 257 -9.95 -5.78 -5.73
N ILE A 258 -10.09 -6.27 -4.50
CA ILE A 258 -11.37 -6.76 -3.97
C ILE A 258 -11.71 -5.98 -2.70
N LYS A 259 -12.96 -5.55 -2.58
CA LYS A 259 -13.55 -5.05 -1.34
C LYS A 259 -14.77 -5.87 -1.01
N ASP A 260 -14.92 -6.33 0.23
CA ASP A 260 -16.17 -6.98 0.62
C ASP A 260 -17.32 -5.96 0.83
N TRP A 261 -18.50 -6.46 1.19
CA TRP A 261 -19.68 -5.62 1.48
C TRP A 261 -19.52 -4.71 2.71
N LYS A 262 -18.51 -4.95 3.55
CA LYS A 262 -18.10 -4.09 4.67
C LYS A 262 -17.07 -3.04 4.25
N ASN A 263 -16.75 -2.98 2.95
CA ASN A 263 -15.76 -2.08 2.36
C ASN A 263 -14.33 -2.34 2.87
N CYS A 264 -14.04 -3.57 3.28
CA CYS A 264 -12.70 -3.99 3.68
C CYS A 264 -11.90 -4.37 2.44
N PRO A 265 -10.75 -3.72 2.17
CA PRO A 265 -9.95 -4.01 0.98
C PRO A 265 -9.12 -5.29 1.13
N SER A 266 -8.68 -5.82 0.00
CA SER A 266 -7.72 -6.92 -0.04
C SER A 266 -6.39 -6.56 0.60
N SER A 267 -5.81 -7.52 1.32
CA SER A 267 -4.51 -7.37 2.01
C SER A 267 -3.32 -7.49 1.06
N ASN A 268 -3.58 -7.89 -0.18
CA ASN A 268 -2.64 -8.03 -1.26
C ASN A 268 -3.26 -7.50 -2.56
N ILE A 269 -2.40 -7.36 -3.57
CA ILE A 269 -2.78 -7.11 -4.95
C ILE A 269 -2.19 -8.27 -5.75
N ASP A 270 -3.00 -8.92 -6.56
CA ASP A 270 -2.54 -9.93 -7.53
C ASP A 270 -2.55 -9.31 -8.93
N TYR A 271 -1.62 -9.76 -9.75
CA TYR A 271 -1.27 -9.10 -11.00
C TYR A 271 -0.83 -10.12 -12.05
N ILE A 272 -1.26 -9.89 -13.30
CA ILE A 272 -0.88 -10.67 -14.47
C ILE A 272 -0.58 -9.74 -15.64
N ARG A 273 0.06 -10.28 -16.69
CA ARG A 273 0.33 -9.56 -17.93
C ARG A 273 -0.37 -10.22 -19.10
N ILE A 274 -1.01 -9.42 -19.94
CA ILE A 274 -1.61 -9.87 -21.19
C ILE A 274 -0.64 -9.51 -22.31
N ARG A 275 -0.35 -10.46 -23.19
CA ARG A 275 0.38 -10.21 -24.45
C ARG A 275 -0.44 -10.70 -25.63
N VAL A 276 -0.64 -9.81 -26.59
CA VAL A 276 -1.37 -10.11 -27.83
C VAL A 276 -0.38 -10.12 -28.99
N SER A 277 -0.28 -11.25 -29.69
CA SER A 277 0.58 -11.38 -30.86
C SER A 277 -0.24 -11.66 -32.10
N ASP A 278 0.08 -10.98 -33.20
CA ASP A 278 -0.43 -11.33 -34.52
C ASP A 278 0.12 -12.67 -35.00
N ASN A 279 -0.49 -13.21 -36.05
CA ASN A 279 0.03 -14.37 -36.75
C ASN A 279 1.42 -14.03 -37.33
N PRO A 280 2.49 -14.71 -36.91
CA PRO A 280 3.83 -14.40 -37.41
C PRO A 280 4.03 -14.88 -38.85
N ILE A 281 3.13 -15.69 -39.43
CA ILE A 281 3.28 -16.18 -40.80
C ILE A 281 2.98 -15.06 -41.79
N ARG A 282 4.04 -14.53 -42.40
CA ARG A 282 3.96 -13.49 -43.43
C ARG A 282 3.56 -14.06 -44.79
N HIS A 283 4.19 -15.17 -45.16
CA HIS A 283 4.05 -15.75 -46.49
C HIS A 283 4.42 -17.24 -46.47
N ILE A 284 3.69 -18.02 -47.27
CA ILE A 284 3.96 -19.43 -47.54
C ILE A 284 4.24 -19.53 -49.04
N ALA A 285 5.47 -19.89 -49.39
CA ALA A 285 5.85 -20.11 -50.79
C ALA A 285 5.07 -21.29 -51.37
N PRO A 286 4.76 -21.28 -52.68
CA PRO A 286 4.11 -22.40 -53.34
C PRO A 286 4.86 -23.71 -53.08
N ILE A 287 4.16 -24.67 -52.50
CA ILE A 287 4.70 -26.00 -52.23
C ILE A 287 4.63 -26.81 -53.54
N PRO A 288 5.66 -27.59 -53.90
CA PRO A 288 5.61 -28.44 -55.10
C PRO A 288 4.43 -29.42 -55.07
N ASP A 289 3.93 -29.77 -56.25
CA ASP A 289 2.87 -30.79 -56.37
C ASP A 289 3.35 -32.13 -55.80
N VAL A 290 2.56 -32.69 -54.88
CA VAL A 290 2.84 -34.00 -54.27
C VAL A 290 1.61 -34.90 -54.28
N CYS A 291 1.84 -36.21 -54.41
CA CYS A 291 0.78 -37.20 -54.35
C CYS A 291 0.40 -37.55 -52.90
N SER A 292 -0.83 -38.03 -52.71
CA SER A 292 -1.28 -38.54 -51.40
C SER A 292 -0.32 -39.61 -50.86
N GLY A 293 0.15 -39.41 -49.63
CA GLY A 293 1.11 -40.30 -48.97
C GLY A 293 2.58 -40.00 -49.24
N GLN A 294 2.92 -39.03 -50.09
CA GLN A 294 4.31 -38.57 -50.22
C GLN A 294 4.68 -37.63 -49.05
N ILE A 295 5.87 -37.87 -48.48
CA ILE A 295 6.49 -36.97 -47.51
C ILE A 295 7.16 -35.83 -48.29
N ILE A 296 6.94 -34.59 -47.89
CA ILE A 296 7.65 -33.42 -48.42
C ILE A 296 8.88 -33.16 -47.55
N PRO A 297 10.10 -33.53 -47.97
CA PRO A 297 11.30 -33.19 -47.22
C PRO A 297 11.60 -31.70 -47.36
N GLY A 298 12.11 -31.07 -46.29
CA GLY A 298 12.72 -29.75 -46.38
C GLY A 298 11.76 -28.54 -46.35
N ILE A 299 10.65 -28.62 -45.61
CA ILE A 299 9.90 -27.41 -45.25
C ILE A 299 10.78 -26.58 -44.31
N ILE A 300 11.29 -25.45 -44.82
CA ILE A 300 12.13 -24.52 -44.05
C ILE A 300 11.22 -23.41 -43.51
N VAL A 301 11.24 -23.25 -42.18
CA VAL A 301 10.53 -22.18 -41.47
C VAL A 301 11.58 -21.25 -40.86
N GLY A 302 11.45 -19.95 -41.11
CA GLY A 302 12.44 -18.98 -40.65
C GLY A 302 12.06 -17.54 -40.99
N TYR A 303 12.93 -16.61 -40.60
CA TYR A 303 12.73 -15.17 -40.81
C TYR A 303 13.36 -14.66 -42.12
N ASP A 304 14.17 -15.50 -42.77
CA ASP A 304 14.85 -15.14 -44.02
C ASP A 304 13.95 -15.33 -45.24
N SER A 305 14.31 -14.66 -46.35
CA SER A 305 13.59 -14.79 -47.62
C SER A 305 13.81 -16.13 -48.33
N THR A 306 14.68 -16.99 -47.81
CA THR A 306 14.96 -18.33 -48.34
C THR A 306 14.09 -19.41 -47.71
N SER A 307 13.36 -19.06 -46.65
CA SER A 307 12.43 -19.93 -45.94
C SER A 307 11.16 -20.12 -46.77
N MET A 308 10.65 -21.36 -46.80
CA MET A 308 9.40 -21.69 -47.46
C MET A 308 8.20 -21.09 -46.72
N ILE A 309 8.27 -21.07 -45.39
CA ILE A 309 7.35 -20.32 -44.53
C ILE A 309 8.17 -19.17 -43.93
N THR A 310 7.93 -17.96 -44.42
CA THR A 310 8.61 -16.77 -43.91
C THR A 310 7.82 -16.17 -42.76
N LEU A 311 8.48 -15.97 -41.63
CA LEU A 311 7.91 -15.37 -40.43
C LEU A 311 8.30 -13.89 -40.32
N ASP A 312 7.39 -13.05 -39.83
CA ASP A 312 7.71 -11.71 -39.36
C ASP A 312 8.19 -11.77 -37.91
N THR A 313 9.21 -10.96 -37.59
CA THR A 313 9.62 -10.73 -36.21
C THR A 313 8.64 -9.79 -35.54
N ILE A 314 7.89 -10.28 -34.55
CA ILE A 314 6.99 -9.46 -33.74
C ILE A 314 7.72 -9.15 -32.44
N SER A 315 8.19 -7.90 -32.29
CA SER A 315 8.75 -7.40 -31.04
C SER A 315 7.99 -6.16 -30.60
N ASN A 316 7.31 -6.25 -29.47
CA ASN A 316 6.68 -5.10 -28.83
C ASN A 316 7.28 -4.95 -27.43
N THR A 317 7.74 -3.74 -27.11
CA THR A 317 8.25 -3.40 -25.78
C THR A 317 7.29 -2.42 -25.15
N GLN A 318 6.76 -2.75 -23.97
CA GLN A 318 5.93 -1.85 -23.19
C GLN A 318 6.77 -1.30 -22.05
N THR A 319 6.83 0.02 -21.92
CA THR A 319 7.43 0.73 -20.79
C THR A 319 6.31 1.38 -20.00
N SER A 320 6.21 1.06 -18.71
CA SER A 320 5.26 1.73 -17.81
C SER A 320 5.86 3.05 -17.30
N SER A 321 5.02 4.07 -17.17
CA SER A 321 5.37 5.36 -16.57
C SER A 321 4.26 5.79 -15.62
N LEU A 322 4.61 6.26 -14.43
CA LEU A 322 3.66 6.81 -13.47
C LEU A 322 3.81 8.33 -13.41
N THR A 323 2.70 9.04 -13.25
CA THR A 323 2.67 10.50 -13.28
C THR A 323 1.99 11.07 -12.05
N PHE A 324 2.56 12.12 -11.47
CA PHE A 324 1.96 12.93 -10.42
C PHE A 324 1.72 14.34 -10.96
N ASP A 325 0.45 14.72 -11.14
CA ASP A 325 0.05 15.95 -11.85
C ASP A 325 -0.41 17.08 -10.91
N SER A 326 -0.06 17.02 -9.63
CA SER A 326 -0.37 18.12 -8.72
C SER A 326 0.76 19.15 -8.73
N LEU A 327 0.40 20.42 -8.92
CA LEU A 327 1.35 21.53 -8.82
C LEU A 327 1.95 21.57 -7.41
N MET A 328 3.27 21.52 -7.34
CA MET A 328 4.01 21.60 -6.09
C MET A 328 4.75 22.93 -5.99
N HIS A 329 4.44 23.70 -4.95
CA HIS A 329 5.09 24.97 -4.71
C HIS A 329 6.39 24.75 -3.93
N LEU A 330 7.51 25.02 -4.56
CA LEU A 330 8.80 25.13 -3.90
C LEU A 330 8.82 26.44 -3.10
N PRO A 331 8.86 26.41 -1.76
CA PRO A 331 8.90 27.62 -0.96
C PRO A 331 10.27 28.31 -1.11
N ASP A 332 10.27 29.62 -1.31
CA ASP A 332 11.49 30.42 -1.21
C ASP A 332 12.04 30.33 0.22
N GLY A 333 13.29 29.88 0.37
CA GLY A 333 13.88 29.63 1.68
C GLY A 333 15.39 29.92 1.74
N PRO A 334 15.95 30.16 2.95
CA PRO A 334 17.40 30.24 3.17
C PRO A 334 18.10 28.91 2.82
N ARG A 335 19.44 28.91 2.73
CA ARG A 335 20.22 27.70 2.41
C ARG A 335 19.92 26.62 3.45
N CYS A 336 19.81 25.34 3.06
CA CYS A 336 19.51 24.23 3.99
C CYS A 336 20.46 24.21 5.22
N GLU A 337 21.66 24.75 5.08
CA GLU A 337 22.70 24.88 6.11
C GLU A 337 22.38 25.91 7.21
N ASP A 338 21.60 26.95 6.90
CA ASP A 338 21.30 28.08 7.80
C ASP A 338 20.37 27.69 8.97
N TYR A 339 19.73 26.52 8.91
CA TYR A 339 18.79 26.02 9.93
C TYR A 339 19.38 25.02 10.93
N GLY A 340 20.66 24.69 10.86
CA GLY A 340 21.37 23.90 11.89
C GLY A 340 20.95 22.42 12.03
N ILE A 341 19.92 21.95 11.31
CA ILE A 341 19.39 20.58 11.22
C ILE A 341 18.60 20.54 9.87
N PRO A 342 18.56 19.47 9.04
CA PRO A 342 18.26 19.61 7.62
C PRO A 342 16.76 19.89 7.43
N ARG A 343 16.40 21.13 7.09
CA ARG A 343 15.08 21.48 6.58
C ARG A 343 15.21 21.85 5.11
N CYS A 344 15.58 20.88 4.30
CA CYS A 344 15.30 20.97 2.87
C CYS A 344 13.79 20.72 2.67
N TYR A 345 13.22 21.28 1.60
CA TYR A 345 11.81 21.04 1.28
C TYR A 345 11.66 19.62 0.73
N ASP A 346 10.94 18.78 1.47
CA ASP A 346 10.66 17.41 1.04
C ASP A 346 9.29 17.32 0.39
N ALA A 347 9.29 16.65 -0.76
CA ALA A 347 8.14 16.44 -1.60
C ALA A 347 7.88 14.94 -1.78
N THR A 348 6.93 14.38 -1.01
CA THR A 348 6.63 12.95 -1.11
C THR A 348 5.58 12.69 -2.19
N VAL A 349 5.95 11.91 -3.21
CA VAL A 349 5.02 11.38 -4.21
C VAL A 349 4.69 9.93 -3.86
N PHE A 350 3.40 9.59 -3.85
CA PHE A 350 2.93 8.25 -3.57
C PHE A 350 2.44 7.57 -4.85
N PHE A 351 3.01 6.40 -5.13
CA PHE A 351 2.54 5.50 -6.18
C PHE A 351 2.10 4.19 -5.56
N THR A 352 0.88 3.76 -5.85
CA THR A 352 0.28 2.50 -5.34
C THR A 352 0.24 1.41 -6.40
N ASP A 353 0.83 1.64 -7.56
CA ASP A 353 0.83 0.73 -8.70
C ASP A 353 1.85 -0.42 -8.57
N PHE A 354 2.65 -0.41 -7.50
CA PHE A 354 3.58 -1.48 -7.19
C PHE A 354 2.99 -2.46 -6.17
N PRO A 355 3.25 -3.77 -6.30
CA PRO A 355 2.88 -4.75 -5.28
C PRO A 355 3.46 -4.40 -3.90
N LEU A 356 2.72 -4.75 -2.84
CA LEU A 356 3.18 -4.55 -1.46
C LEU A 356 4.51 -5.28 -1.22
N GLY A 357 5.52 -4.54 -0.77
CA GLY A 357 6.86 -5.07 -0.49
C GLY A 357 7.79 -5.17 -1.70
N ALA A 358 7.36 -4.73 -2.88
CA ALA A 358 8.25 -4.62 -4.04
C ALA A 358 9.42 -3.67 -3.73
N THR A 359 10.62 -4.05 -4.16
CA THR A 359 11.84 -3.25 -4.01
C THR A 359 12.53 -3.11 -5.36
N LEU A 360 13.15 -1.96 -5.62
CA LEU A 360 14.05 -1.79 -6.75
C LEU A 360 15.34 -2.56 -6.44
N THR A 361 15.59 -3.63 -7.20
CA THR A 361 16.77 -4.49 -6.99
C THR A 361 17.95 -4.08 -7.87
N SER A 362 17.67 -3.42 -9.00
CA SER A 362 18.66 -2.93 -9.94
C SER A 362 18.37 -1.46 -10.30
N PRO A 363 19.38 -0.59 -10.39
CA PRO A 363 19.22 0.78 -10.88
C PRO A 363 18.64 0.85 -12.31
N ASN A 364 18.84 -0.19 -13.12
CA ASN A 364 18.29 -0.25 -14.48
C ASN A 364 16.78 -0.47 -14.51
N ASP A 365 16.16 -0.84 -13.38
CA ASP A 365 14.71 -1.00 -13.27
C ASP A 365 14.01 0.37 -13.27
N LEU A 366 14.74 1.45 -12.95
CA LEU A 366 14.30 2.83 -13.06
C LEU A 366 14.80 3.44 -14.38
N ILE A 367 13.93 3.49 -15.39
CA ILE A 367 14.28 4.00 -16.73
C ILE A 367 14.57 5.51 -16.70
N SER A 368 13.64 6.29 -16.14
CA SER A 368 13.76 7.75 -16.04
C SER A 368 12.78 8.32 -15.03
N VAL A 369 13.13 9.45 -14.41
CA VAL A 369 12.20 10.30 -13.66
C VAL A 369 12.14 11.64 -14.36
N CYS A 370 10.94 12.05 -14.76
CA CYS A 370 10.70 13.28 -15.49
C CYS A 370 9.78 14.19 -14.67
N PHE A 371 10.12 15.47 -14.58
CA PHE A 371 9.24 16.49 -14.01
C PHE A 371 9.39 17.78 -14.81
N THR A 372 8.32 18.57 -14.84
CA THR A 372 8.33 19.91 -15.41
C THR A 372 8.36 20.89 -14.25
N MET A 373 9.34 21.79 -14.23
CA MET A 373 9.45 22.82 -13.20
C MET A 373 9.62 24.21 -13.81
N GLU A 374 9.07 25.20 -13.11
CA GLU A 374 9.35 26.61 -13.35
C GLU A 374 10.17 27.14 -12.18
N HIS A 375 11.36 27.65 -12.48
CA HIS A 375 12.21 28.28 -11.47
C HIS A 375 13.01 29.42 -12.10
N THR A 376 13.29 30.46 -11.32
CA THR A 376 14.00 31.66 -11.80
C THR A 376 15.45 31.35 -12.20
N TYR A 377 16.10 30.41 -11.50
CA TYR A 377 17.47 30.00 -11.77
C TYR A 377 17.70 28.52 -11.43
N LEU A 378 17.89 27.66 -12.43
CA LEU A 378 18.06 26.21 -12.20
C LEU A 378 19.32 25.91 -11.39
N GLY A 379 20.39 26.71 -11.57
CA GLY A 379 21.68 26.50 -10.92
C GLY A 379 21.67 26.63 -9.39
N ASP A 380 20.59 27.13 -8.78
CA ASP A 380 20.46 27.29 -7.32
C ASP A 380 19.86 26.05 -6.64
N ILE A 381 19.39 25.07 -7.40
CA ILE A 381 18.62 23.94 -6.89
C ILE A 381 19.49 22.69 -6.82
N THR A 382 19.27 21.87 -5.80
CA THR A 382 19.72 20.48 -5.76
C THR A 382 18.50 19.61 -5.60
N ILE A 383 18.40 18.55 -6.42
CA ILE A 383 17.26 17.63 -6.39
C ILE A 383 17.79 16.24 -6.10
N ASP A 384 17.29 15.65 -5.02
CA ASP A 384 17.56 14.28 -4.62
C ASP A 384 16.27 13.46 -4.72
N LEU A 385 16.37 12.28 -5.34
CA LEU A 385 15.34 11.27 -5.26
C LEU A 385 15.67 10.36 -4.08
N ILE A 386 14.77 10.28 -3.11
CA ILE A 386 14.95 9.51 -1.87
C ILE A 386 13.94 8.36 -1.83
N CYS A 387 14.43 7.13 -1.66
CA CYS A 387 13.62 5.93 -1.50
C CYS A 387 13.10 5.80 -0.05
N PRO A 388 11.97 5.12 0.19
CA PRO A 388 11.43 4.90 1.55
C PRO A 388 12.38 4.19 2.51
N ASN A 389 13.36 3.45 2.01
CA ASN A 389 14.40 2.79 2.80
C ASN A 389 15.57 3.71 3.19
N GLY A 390 15.53 4.99 2.80
CA GLY A 390 16.55 6.01 3.09
C GLY A 390 17.70 6.09 2.06
N GLN A 391 17.71 5.24 1.03
CA GLN A 391 18.66 5.39 -0.08
C GLN A 391 18.31 6.62 -0.92
N SER A 392 19.31 7.27 -1.52
CA SER A 392 19.09 8.44 -2.37
C SER A 392 20.00 8.48 -3.59
N VAL A 393 19.55 9.15 -4.65
CA VAL A 393 20.32 9.46 -5.85
C VAL A 393 20.14 10.94 -6.19
N ARG A 394 21.24 11.61 -6.55
CA ARG A 394 21.21 13.01 -7.00
C ARG A 394 20.74 13.08 -8.44
N MET A 395 19.64 13.78 -8.66
CA MET A 395 19.05 14.02 -9.97
C MET A 395 19.58 15.31 -10.59
N GLU A 396 19.72 16.36 -9.78
CA GLU A 396 20.29 17.63 -10.20
C GLU A 396 21.22 18.18 -9.11
N SER A 397 22.36 18.73 -9.52
CA SER A 397 23.33 19.36 -8.61
C SER A 397 23.30 20.86 -8.76
N GLN A 398 23.45 21.59 -7.65
CA GLN A 398 23.65 23.04 -7.70
C GLN A 398 24.83 23.39 -8.61
N ASN A 399 24.61 24.28 -9.58
CA ASN A 399 25.54 24.64 -10.67
C ASN A 399 25.85 23.51 -11.68
N GLY A 400 25.03 22.46 -11.74
CA GLY A 400 25.07 21.44 -12.78
C GLY A 400 24.69 22.02 -14.15
N GLY A 401 25.29 21.48 -15.21
CA GLY A 401 24.85 21.78 -16.58
C GLY A 401 23.67 20.87 -16.93
N GLY A 402 22.50 21.46 -17.14
CA GLY A 402 21.26 20.75 -17.45
C GLY A 402 21.21 20.04 -18.80
#